data_AF-A0A3D3WCD0-F1
#
_entry.id   AF-A0A3D3WCD0-F1
#
_cell.length_a   1.000
_cell.length_b   1.000
_cell.length_c   1.000
_cell.angle_alpha   90.00
_cell.angle_beta   90.00
_cell.angle_gamma   90.00
#
_symmetry.space_group_name_H-M   'P 1'
#
loop_
_entity.id
_entity.type
_entity.pdbx_description
1 polymer ?
#
loop_
_entity_poly.entity_id
_entity_poly.type
_entity_poly.pdbx_seq_one_letter_code
_entity_poly.pdbx_strand_id
1 'polypeptide(L)'
;MTEEKHLQWLNRQMQTWQSQGLVDPATLARLQAYYRLRAQDTKRMPVLSFALVIIGTVLVLLGAILILAKNWSSMPRLLRVFCSLVPLLTGIGLGLYTILREKGQLWREISALVVSIGLLTAMAITGQVYHVISDPAHLFLGTALLSLPLVYLFSADLTALVYLVLVSIYLAVAAIQQSLSLGGILLAGILLIGALKPWLVLQLHQGKLQGQTLWL
;
A
#
# COMPACT_ATOMS: atom_id res chain seq x y z
N MET A 1 -5.68 23.00 6.31
CA MET A 1 -5.69 24.35 6.89
C MET A 1 -4.97 25.41 6.04
N THR A 2 -4.10 25.03 5.10
CA THR A 2 -3.38 25.98 4.22
C THR A 2 -4.21 26.45 3.01
N GLU A 3 -4.82 25.53 2.26
CA GLU A 3 -5.55 25.87 1.01
C GLU A 3 -6.69 26.89 1.17
N GLU A 4 -7.53 26.77 2.19
CA GLU A 4 -8.63 27.72 2.41
C GLU A 4 -8.14 29.14 2.70
N LYS A 5 -7.05 29.27 3.46
CA LYS A 5 -6.40 30.57 3.70
C LYS A 5 -5.83 31.16 2.41
N HIS A 6 -5.23 30.32 1.54
CA HIS A 6 -4.71 30.76 0.26
C HIS A 6 -5.82 31.20 -0.71
N LEU A 7 -6.95 30.50 -0.75
CA LEU A 7 -8.11 30.90 -1.55
C LEU A 7 -8.74 32.21 -1.06
N GLN A 8 -8.85 32.40 0.26
CA GLN A 8 -9.34 33.64 0.84
C GLN A 8 -8.38 34.83 0.59
N TRP A 9 -7.07 34.59 0.65
CA TRP A 9 -6.06 35.59 0.30
C TRP A 9 -6.13 35.95 -1.19
N LEU A 10 -6.20 34.95 -2.07
CA LEU A 10 -6.29 35.14 -3.53
C LEU A 10 -7.55 35.93 -3.90
N ASN A 11 -8.69 35.63 -3.27
CA ASN A 11 -9.94 36.35 -3.54
C ASN A 11 -9.86 37.82 -3.11
N ARG A 12 -9.18 38.12 -2.00
CA ARG A 12 -8.88 39.51 -1.60
C ARG A 12 -7.98 40.21 -2.60
N GLN A 13 -6.92 39.56 -3.08
CA GLN A 13 -6.02 40.15 -4.09
C GLN A 13 -6.72 40.42 -5.42
N MET A 14 -7.58 39.50 -5.87
CA MET A 14 -8.37 39.68 -7.09
C MET A 14 -9.28 40.91 -7.02
N GLN A 15 -9.90 41.18 -5.86
CA GLN A 15 -10.69 42.41 -5.65
C GLN A 15 -9.83 43.67 -5.69
N THR A 16 -8.62 43.63 -5.10
CA THR A 16 -7.67 44.75 -5.17
C THR A 16 -7.24 45.03 -6.61
N TRP A 17 -6.94 44.00 -7.41
CA TRP A 17 -6.57 44.16 -8.82
C TRP A 17 -7.70 44.73 -9.67
N GLN A 18 -8.95 44.39 -9.36
CA GLN A 18 -10.11 45.00 -10.00
C GLN A 18 -10.23 46.48 -9.64
N SER A 19 -10.06 46.84 -8.36
CA SER A 19 -10.13 48.24 -7.92
C SER A 19 -9.02 49.13 -8.51
N GLN A 20 -7.88 48.53 -8.85
CA GLN A 20 -6.75 49.19 -9.52
C GLN A 20 -6.87 49.21 -11.04
N GLY A 21 -7.93 48.63 -11.63
CA GLY A 21 -8.13 48.57 -13.07
C GLY A 21 -7.18 47.62 -13.82
N LEU A 22 -6.43 46.77 -13.10
CA LEU A 22 -5.48 45.81 -13.67
C LEU A 22 -6.18 44.62 -14.34
N VAL A 23 -7.41 44.31 -13.92
CA VAL A 23 -8.18 43.15 -14.40
C VAL A 23 -9.62 43.56 -14.69
N ASP A 24 -10.09 43.26 -15.89
CA ASP A 24 -11.48 43.47 -16.30
C ASP A 24 -12.46 42.55 -15.54
N PRO A 25 -13.65 43.03 -15.15
CA PRO A 25 -14.69 42.22 -14.49
C PRO A 25 -15.02 40.89 -15.18
N ALA A 26 -14.97 40.79 -16.52
CA ALA A 26 -15.22 39.53 -17.21
C ALA A 26 -14.08 38.52 -16.99
N THR A 27 -12.84 38.99 -16.90
CA THR A 27 -11.66 38.16 -16.62
C THR A 27 -11.67 37.66 -15.17
N LEU A 28 -12.10 38.51 -14.24
CA LEU A 28 -12.27 38.15 -12.82
C LEU A 28 -13.29 37.02 -12.62
N ALA A 29 -14.43 37.10 -13.31
CA ALA A 29 -15.47 36.07 -13.24
C ALA A 29 -14.98 34.71 -13.76
N ARG A 30 -14.18 34.71 -14.84
CA ARG A 30 -13.55 33.48 -15.39
C ARG A 30 -12.56 32.85 -14.40
N LEU A 31 -11.72 33.67 -13.75
CA LEU A 31 -10.77 33.21 -12.74
C LEU A 31 -11.48 32.62 -11.52
N GLN A 32 -12.51 33.30 -11.01
CA GLN A 32 -13.29 32.80 -9.88
C GLN A 32 -14.00 31.48 -10.20
N ALA A 33 -14.55 31.34 -11.40
CA ALA A 33 -15.17 30.09 -11.85
C ALA A 33 -14.14 28.95 -11.93
N TYR A 34 -12.97 29.21 -12.53
CA TYR A 34 -11.89 28.23 -12.65
C TYR A 34 -11.38 27.73 -11.29
N TYR A 35 -11.15 28.63 -10.33
CA TYR A 35 -10.69 28.25 -9.00
C TYR A 35 -11.80 27.63 -8.11
N ARG A 36 -13.08 28.02 -8.28
CA ARG A 36 -14.20 27.37 -7.58
C ARG A 36 -14.39 25.92 -8.00
N LEU A 37 -14.30 25.63 -9.30
CA LEU A 37 -14.37 24.25 -9.82
C LEU A 37 -13.28 23.37 -9.19
N ARG A 38 -12.05 23.90 -9.10
CA ARG A 38 -10.92 23.18 -8.52
C ARG A 38 -11.01 23.00 -7.00
N ALA A 39 -11.66 23.92 -6.29
CA ALA A 39 -11.90 23.80 -4.84
C ALA A 39 -12.98 22.76 -4.51
N GLN A 40 -13.91 22.47 -5.42
CA GLN A 40 -14.95 21.46 -5.21
C GLN A 40 -14.40 20.02 -5.29
N ASP A 41 -13.37 19.78 -6.10
CA ASP A 41 -12.70 18.47 -6.18
C ASP A 41 -12.00 18.08 -4.85
N THR A 42 -11.70 19.04 -3.99
CA THR A 42 -11.02 18.83 -2.70
C THR A 42 -11.98 18.88 -1.51
N LYS A 43 -13.28 18.56 -1.70
CA LYS A 43 -14.23 18.53 -0.58
C LYS A 43 -13.92 17.36 0.36
N ARG A 44 -13.09 17.61 1.38
CA ARG A 44 -12.73 16.62 2.40
C ARG A 44 -13.98 16.16 3.13
N MET A 45 -14.17 14.85 3.21
CA MET A 45 -15.28 14.25 3.95
C MET A 45 -15.20 14.69 5.42
N PRO A 46 -16.33 15.02 6.07
CA PRO A 46 -16.33 15.34 7.50
C PRO A 46 -15.71 14.18 8.29
N VAL A 47 -14.87 14.51 9.29
CA VAL A 47 -14.15 13.51 10.10
C VAL A 47 -15.11 12.48 10.72
N LEU A 48 -16.29 12.93 11.15
CA LEU A 48 -17.34 12.07 11.69
C LEU A 48 -17.86 11.05 10.65
N SER A 49 -18.12 11.50 9.42
CA SER A 49 -18.56 10.63 8.33
C SER A 49 -17.48 9.62 7.97
N PHE A 50 -16.22 10.03 7.96
CA PHE A 50 -15.09 9.13 7.71
C PHE A 50 -14.95 8.07 8.82
N ALA A 51 -15.06 8.47 10.08
CA ALA A 51 -15.05 7.56 11.22
C ALA A 51 -16.21 6.55 11.15
N LEU A 52 -17.43 7.00 10.82
CA LEU A 52 -18.58 6.10 10.65
C LEU A 52 -18.37 5.08 9.54
N VAL A 53 -17.79 5.50 8.40
CA VAL A 53 -17.50 4.59 7.29
C VAL A 53 -16.47 3.54 7.70
N ILE A 54 -15.41 3.93 8.42
CA ILE A 54 -14.42 2.97 8.93
C ILE A 54 -15.08 1.98 9.89
N ILE A 55 -15.80 2.47 10.89
CA ILE A 55 -16.44 1.62 11.91
C ILE A 55 -17.45 0.67 11.24
N GLY A 56 -18.29 1.18 10.34
CA GLY A 56 -19.25 0.38 9.59
C GLY A 56 -18.56 -0.69 8.74
N THR A 57 -17.49 -0.32 8.04
CA THR A 57 -16.71 -1.27 7.22
C THR A 57 -16.10 -2.37 8.09
N VAL A 58 -15.47 -2.01 9.22
CA VAL A 58 -14.88 -2.96 10.16
C VAL A 58 -15.95 -3.89 10.73
N LEU A 59 -17.13 -3.37 11.08
CA LEU A 59 -18.22 -4.16 11.64
C LEU A 59 -18.79 -5.16 10.62
N VAL A 60 -18.98 -4.74 9.37
CA VAL A 60 -19.41 -5.62 8.28
C VAL A 60 -18.36 -6.71 8.02
N LEU A 61 -17.08 -6.34 7.97
CA LEU A 61 -15.99 -7.29 7.77
C LEU A 61 -15.95 -8.32 8.92
N LEU A 62 -16.08 -7.85 10.17
CA LEU A 62 -16.08 -8.71 11.34
C LEU A 62 -17.29 -9.64 11.38
N GLY A 63 -18.48 -9.14 11.04
CA GLY A 63 -19.69 -9.96 10.92
C GLY A 63 -19.53 -11.07 9.88
N ALA A 64 -18.96 -10.74 8.71
CA ALA A 64 -18.67 -11.73 7.68
C ALA A 64 -17.68 -12.80 8.18
N ILE A 65 -16.61 -12.40 8.87
CA ILE A 65 -15.62 -13.32 9.47
C ILE A 65 -16.29 -14.23 10.50
N LEU A 66 -17.18 -13.72 11.36
CA LEU A 66 -17.87 -14.52 12.38
C LEU A 66 -18.79 -15.59 11.78
N ILE A 67 -19.56 -15.23 10.73
CA ILE A 67 -20.39 -16.19 10.00
C ILE A 67 -19.51 -17.28 9.38
N LEU A 68 -18.38 -16.88 8.79
CA LEU A 68 -17.43 -17.82 8.19
C LEU A 68 -16.82 -18.74 9.25
N ALA A 69 -16.43 -18.20 10.41
CA ALA A 69 -15.87 -18.95 11.53
C ALA A 69 -16.86 -19.98 12.09
N LYS A 70 -18.14 -19.59 12.26
CA LYS A 70 -19.20 -20.51 12.71
C LYS A 70 -19.43 -21.66 11.73
N ASN A 71 -19.39 -21.39 10.44
CA ASN A 71 -19.58 -22.40 9.38
C ASN A 71 -18.28 -23.09 8.97
N TRP A 72 -17.15 -22.75 9.59
CA TRP A 72 -15.83 -23.22 9.17
C TRP A 72 -15.73 -24.74 9.24
N SER A 73 -16.18 -25.34 10.35
CA SER A 73 -16.09 -26.79 10.60
C SER A 73 -16.91 -27.63 9.63
N SER A 74 -18.05 -27.13 9.15
CA SER A 74 -18.93 -27.83 8.20
C SER A 74 -18.54 -27.63 6.73
N MET A 75 -17.68 -26.65 6.42
CA MET A 75 -17.23 -26.41 5.04
C MET A 75 -16.29 -27.49 4.50
N PRO A 76 -16.48 -27.95 3.24
CA PRO A 76 -15.54 -28.85 2.58
C PRO A 76 -14.17 -28.16 2.37
N ARG A 77 -13.10 -28.95 2.33
CA ARG A 77 -11.72 -28.44 2.24
C ARG A 77 -11.50 -27.46 1.09
N LEU A 78 -12.10 -27.73 -0.08
CA LEU A 78 -12.04 -26.85 -1.25
C LEU A 78 -12.59 -25.45 -0.98
N LEU A 79 -13.71 -25.33 -0.26
CA LEU A 79 -14.28 -24.02 0.08
C LEU A 79 -13.36 -23.21 1.01
N ARG A 80 -12.72 -23.88 1.98
CA ARG A 80 -11.79 -23.21 2.90
C ARG A 80 -10.58 -22.62 2.17
N VAL A 81 -10.09 -23.31 1.13
CA VAL A 81 -9.02 -22.82 0.25
C VAL A 81 -9.52 -21.66 -0.62
N PHE A 82 -10.71 -21.77 -1.19
CA PHE A 82 -11.29 -20.64 -1.93
C PHE A 82 -11.42 -19.39 -1.05
N CYS A 83 -11.91 -19.54 0.19
CA CYS A 83 -11.98 -18.45 1.15
C CYS A 83 -10.60 -17.90 1.53
N SER A 84 -9.55 -18.72 1.60
CA SER A 84 -8.18 -18.25 1.88
C SER A 84 -7.59 -17.43 0.73
N LEU A 85 -8.05 -17.67 -0.50
CA LEU A 85 -7.61 -16.93 -1.69
C LEU A 85 -8.33 -15.60 -1.88
N VAL A 86 -9.50 -15.38 -1.26
CA VAL A 86 -10.26 -14.13 -1.41
C VAL A 86 -9.42 -12.88 -1.09
N PRO A 87 -8.70 -12.78 0.05
CA PRO A 87 -7.86 -11.62 0.34
C PRO A 87 -6.78 -11.40 -0.73
N LEU A 88 -6.14 -12.49 -1.19
CA LEU A 88 -5.12 -12.42 -2.24
C LEU A 88 -5.69 -11.92 -3.56
N LEU A 89 -6.83 -12.47 -4.01
CA LEU A 89 -7.50 -12.05 -5.24
C LEU A 89 -7.95 -10.59 -5.18
N THR A 90 -8.47 -10.13 -4.03
CA THR A 90 -8.81 -8.72 -3.85
C THR A 90 -7.59 -7.81 -3.92
N GLY A 91 -6.47 -8.23 -3.34
CA GLY A 91 -5.19 -7.51 -3.46
C GLY A 91 -4.71 -7.43 -4.90
N ILE A 92 -4.70 -8.55 -5.62
CA ILE A 92 -4.26 -8.60 -7.02
C ILE A 92 -5.16 -7.71 -7.89
N GLY A 93 -6.48 -7.75 -7.68
CA GLY A 93 -7.44 -6.91 -8.40
C GLY A 93 -7.20 -5.41 -8.16
N LEU A 94 -6.98 -5.02 -6.91
CA LEU A 94 -6.61 -3.64 -6.57
C LEU A 94 -5.27 -3.25 -7.20
N GLY A 95 -4.28 -4.13 -7.11
CA GLY A 95 -2.97 -3.95 -7.72
C GLY A 95 -3.06 -3.71 -9.22
N LEU A 96 -3.75 -4.58 -9.95
CA LEU A 96 -3.93 -4.46 -11.39
C LEU A 96 -4.69 -3.19 -11.76
N TYR A 97 -5.72 -2.83 -10.99
CA TYR A 97 -6.45 -1.57 -11.18
C TYR A 97 -5.54 -0.35 -11.02
N THR A 98 -4.64 -0.34 -10.03
CA THR A 98 -3.71 0.79 -9.83
C THR A 98 -2.68 0.93 -10.94
N ILE A 99 -2.20 -0.20 -11.49
CA ILE A 99 -1.26 -0.20 -12.62
C ILE A 99 -1.98 0.26 -13.90
N LEU A 100 -3.14 -0.33 -14.21
CA LEU A 100 -3.91 -0.01 -15.43
C LEU A 100 -4.44 1.43 -15.47
N ARG A 101 -4.71 2.02 -14.30
CA ARG A 101 -5.22 3.40 -14.19
C ARG A 101 -4.14 4.42 -13.85
N GLU A 102 -2.87 4.02 -13.88
CA GLU A 102 -1.70 4.85 -13.56
C GLU A 102 -1.93 5.70 -12.30
N LYS A 103 -2.45 5.08 -11.25
CA LYS A 103 -2.76 5.80 -10.01
C LYS A 103 -1.47 6.23 -9.32
N GLY A 104 -1.53 7.37 -8.64
CA GLY A 104 -0.36 7.96 -7.96
C GLY A 104 0.30 7.03 -6.94
N GLN A 105 1.49 7.41 -6.48
CA GLN A 105 2.37 6.59 -5.62
C GLN A 105 1.66 5.95 -4.41
N LEU A 106 0.78 6.70 -3.73
CA LEU A 106 0.03 6.22 -2.57
C LEU A 106 -0.89 5.01 -2.89
N TRP A 107 -1.46 4.96 -4.09
CA TRP A 107 -2.28 3.82 -4.53
C TRP A 107 -1.45 2.57 -4.81
N ARG A 108 -0.24 2.75 -5.39
CA ARG A 108 0.71 1.64 -5.62
C ARG A 108 1.18 1.06 -4.30
N GLU A 109 1.51 1.92 -3.34
CA GLU A 109 1.90 1.53 -1.98
C GLU A 109 0.79 0.74 -1.27
N ILE A 110 -0.43 1.28 -1.23
CA ILE A 110 -1.56 0.59 -0.60
C ILE A 110 -1.83 -0.76 -1.27
N SER A 111 -1.82 -0.81 -2.59
CA SER A 111 -2.11 -2.05 -3.31
C SER A 111 -1.03 -3.11 -3.07
N ALA A 112 0.25 -2.71 -3.04
CA ALA A 112 1.33 -3.63 -2.75
C ALA A 112 1.27 -4.18 -1.31
N LEU A 113 0.88 -3.34 -0.34
CA LEU A 113 0.63 -3.78 1.04
C LEU A 113 -0.51 -4.79 1.12
N VAL A 114 -1.64 -4.50 0.47
CA VAL A 114 -2.82 -5.38 0.47
C VAL A 114 -2.49 -6.72 -0.19
N VAL A 115 -1.77 -6.74 -1.31
CA VAL A 115 -1.34 -7.99 -1.95
C VAL A 115 -0.42 -8.79 -1.03
N SER A 116 0.55 -8.15 -0.38
CA SER A 116 1.52 -8.81 0.50
C SER A 116 0.84 -9.44 1.72
N ILE A 117 -0.11 -8.72 2.35
CA ILE A 117 -0.91 -9.24 3.46
C ILE A 117 -1.84 -10.36 2.99
N GLY A 118 -2.45 -10.20 1.82
CA GLY A 118 -3.29 -11.23 1.20
C GLY A 118 -2.52 -12.53 0.95
N LEU A 119 -1.28 -12.42 0.47
CA LEU A 119 -0.38 -13.55 0.23
C LEU A 119 -0.03 -14.29 1.53
N LEU A 120 0.38 -13.54 2.57
CA LEU A 120 0.67 -14.11 3.89
C LEU A 120 -0.54 -14.84 4.46
N THR A 121 -1.72 -14.22 4.38
CA THR A 121 -2.98 -14.77 4.89
C THR A 121 -3.38 -16.05 4.15
N ALA A 122 -3.30 -16.03 2.82
CA ALA A 122 -3.61 -17.18 1.98
C ALA A 122 -2.69 -18.37 2.29
N MET A 123 -1.38 -18.12 2.43
CA MET A 123 -0.41 -19.15 2.79
C MET A 123 -0.64 -19.71 4.20
N ALA A 124 -0.88 -18.84 5.19
CA ALA A 124 -1.12 -19.25 6.58
C ALA A 124 -2.35 -20.14 6.73
N ILE A 125 -3.47 -19.74 6.12
CA ILE A 125 -4.73 -20.50 6.20
C ILE A 125 -4.59 -21.83 5.44
N THR A 126 -3.99 -21.82 4.24
CA THR A 126 -3.80 -23.05 3.45
C THR A 126 -2.86 -24.02 4.17
N GLY A 127 -1.82 -23.50 4.82
CA GLY A 127 -0.92 -24.26 5.67
C GLY A 127 -1.62 -24.98 6.83
N GLN A 128 -2.51 -24.27 7.54
CA GLN A 128 -3.35 -24.87 8.58
C GLN A 128 -4.33 -25.91 8.02
N VAL A 129 -5.02 -25.61 6.92
CA VAL A 129 -6.07 -26.49 6.36
C VAL A 129 -5.50 -27.83 5.92
N TYR A 130 -4.30 -27.84 5.34
CA TYR A 130 -3.66 -29.07 4.86
C TYR A 130 -2.69 -29.72 5.87
N HIS A 131 -2.42 -29.09 7.02
CA HIS A 131 -1.36 -29.51 7.95
C HIS A 131 0.01 -29.71 7.25
N VAL A 132 0.21 -29.07 6.09
CA VAL A 132 1.42 -29.23 5.26
C VAL A 132 2.61 -28.46 5.84
N ILE A 133 2.32 -27.45 6.67
CA ILE A 133 3.34 -26.60 7.27
C ILE A 133 3.60 -27.07 8.68
N SER A 134 4.61 -27.92 8.80
CA SER A 134 5.15 -28.40 10.07
C SER A 134 6.01 -27.34 10.77
N ASP A 135 6.61 -26.39 10.04
CA ASP A 135 7.40 -25.31 10.60
C ASP A 135 6.93 -23.92 10.11
N PRO A 136 6.43 -23.06 11.02
CA PRO A 136 6.02 -21.68 10.76
C PRO A 136 7.05 -20.82 10.03
N ALA A 137 8.36 -21.09 10.13
CA ALA A 137 9.38 -20.31 9.45
C ALA A 137 9.22 -20.38 7.92
N HIS A 138 8.82 -21.54 7.39
CA HIS A 138 8.67 -21.74 5.94
C HIS A 138 7.52 -20.92 5.34
N LEU A 139 6.51 -20.54 6.15
CA LEU A 139 5.46 -19.60 5.72
C LEU A 139 6.05 -18.25 5.33
N PHE A 140 6.88 -17.68 6.20
CA PHE A 140 7.46 -16.37 5.99
C PHE A 140 8.43 -16.37 4.81
N LEU A 141 9.24 -17.43 4.66
CA LEU A 141 10.14 -17.59 3.52
C LEU A 141 9.39 -17.70 2.20
N GLY A 142 8.37 -18.57 2.12
CA GLY A 142 7.58 -18.71 0.90
C GLY A 142 6.82 -17.42 0.54
N THR A 143 6.30 -16.71 1.54
CA THR A 143 5.65 -15.40 1.35
C THR A 143 6.64 -14.34 0.87
N ALA A 144 7.85 -14.31 1.42
CA ALA A 144 8.92 -13.43 0.97
C ALA A 144 9.29 -13.73 -0.49
N LEU A 145 9.47 -15.00 -0.85
CA LEU A 145 9.81 -15.40 -2.22
C LEU A 145 8.74 -14.97 -3.24
N LEU A 146 7.46 -15.18 -2.93
CA LEU A 146 6.35 -14.80 -3.81
C LEU A 146 6.09 -13.29 -3.83
N SER A 147 6.52 -12.53 -2.82
CA SER A 147 6.43 -11.06 -2.82
C SER A 147 7.55 -10.37 -3.58
N LEU A 148 8.64 -11.06 -3.92
CA LEU A 148 9.75 -10.49 -4.68
C LEU A 148 9.34 -9.94 -6.07
N PRO A 149 8.57 -10.64 -6.93
CA PRO A 149 8.10 -10.10 -8.21
C PRO A 149 7.20 -8.88 -8.03
N LEU A 150 6.43 -8.83 -6.93
CA LEU A 150 5.55 -7.73 -6.60
C LEU A 150 6.32 -6.44 -6.28
N VAL A 151 7.48 -6.56 -5.63
CA VAL A 151 8.37 -5.40 -5.36
C VAL A 151 8.81 -4.74 -6.66
N TYR A 152 9.17 -5.53 -7.68
CA TYR A 152 9.57 -4.99 -8.98
C TYR A 152 8.39 -4.41 -9.76
N LEU A 153 7.23 -5.08 -9.73
CA LEU A 153 6.04 -4.66 -10.48
C LEU A 153 5.45 -3.35 -9.95
N PHE A 154 5.40 -3.18 -8.63
CA PHE A 154 4.81 -1.99 -8.00
C PHE A 154 5.80 -0.86 -7.78
N SER A 155 7.11 -1.09 -7.90
CA SER A 155 8.21 -0.14 -7.61
C SER A 155 7.92 0.78 -6.42
N ALA A 156 7.39 0.20 -5.33
CA ALA A 156 6.92 0.92 -4.15
C ALA A 156 7.81 0.59 -2.94
N ASP A 157 8.37 1.63 -2.32
CA ASP A 157 9.34 1.56 -1.22
C ASP A 157 8.82 0.76 -0.03
N LEU A 158 7.53 0.93 0.29
CA LEU A 158 6.88 0.19 1.38
C LEU A 158 6.83 -1.32 1.13
N THR A 159 6.79 -1.77 -0.13
CA THR A 159 6.80 -3.21 -0.47
C THR A 159 8.17 -3.82 -0.16
N ALA A 160 9.25 -3.09 -0.45
CA ALA A 160 10.59 -3.51 -0.10
C ALA A 160 10.78 -3.58 1.42
N LEU A 161 10.19 -2.63 2.16
CA LEU A 161 10.19 -2.65 3.62
C LEU A 161 9.42 -3.87 4.17
N VAL A 162 8.22 -4.15 3.67
CA VAL A 162 7.45 -5.34 4.09
C VAL A 162 8.20 -6.62 3.78
N TYR A 163 8.85 -6.70 2.61
CA TYR A 163 9.69 -7.82 2.26
C TYR A 163 10.86 -8.01 3.25
N LEU A 164 11.57 -6.93 3.62
CA LEU A 164 12.64 -6.98 4.60
C LEU A 164 12.13 -7.43 5.98
N VAL A 165 10.96 -6.94 6.39
CA VAL A 165 10.31 -7.36 7.64
C VAL A 165 9.98 -8.85 7.59
N LEU A 166 9.44 -9.36 6.49
CA LEU A 166 9.14 -10.80 6.32
C LEU A 166 10.39 -11.67 6.42
N VAL A 167 11.50 -11.27 5.77
CA VAL A 167 12.77 -12.00 5.85
C VAL A 167 13.36 -11.93 7.27
N SER A 168 13.21 -10.80 7.94
CA SER A 168 13.66 -10.63 9.33
C SER A 168 12.86 -11.53 10.29
N ILE A 169 11.55 -11.59 10.13
CA ILE A 169 10.66 -12.48 10.90
C ILE A 169 11.02 -13.94 10.62
N TYR A 170 11.29 -14.31 9.36
CA TYR A 170 11.75 -15.66 9.03
C TYR A 170 12.99 -16.06 9.83
N LEU A 171 14.03 -15.22 9.82
CA LEU A 171 15.28 -15.49 10.54
C LEU A 171 15.06 -15.60 12.05
N ALA A 172 14.23 -14.71 12.62
CA ALA A 172 13.90 -14.75 14.05
C ALA A 172 13.13 -16.02 14.44
N VAL A 173 12.11 -16.39 13.66
CA VAL A 173 11.27 -17.58 13.92
C VAL A 173 12.07 -18.87 13.73
N ALA A 174 12.90 -18.95 12.68
CA ALA A 174 13.79 -20.09 12.48
C ALA A 174 14.78 -20.22 13.65
N ALA A 175 15.33 -19.11 14.15
CA ALA A 175 16.28 -19.10 15.26
C ALA A 175 15.65 -19.60 16.56
N ILE A 176 14.43 -19.16 16.85
CA ILE A 176 13.67 -19.60 18.03
C ILE A 176 13.36 -21.10 17.95
N GLN A 177 12.98 -21.61 16.77
CA GLN A 177 12.61 -23.02 16.58
C GLN A 177 13.80 -23.95 16.34
N GLN A 178 15.04 -23.42 16.31
CA GLN A 178 16.25 -24.18 15.96
C GLN A 178 16.17 -24.90 14.62
N SER A 179 15.31 -24.42 13.71
CA SER A 179 15.08 -25.02 12.38
C SER A 179 15.93 -24.37 11.28
N LEU A 180 17.02 -23.68 11.66
CA LEU A 180 17.95 -23.07 10.70
C LEU A 180 18.62 -24.17 9.87
N SER A 181 18.17 -24.29 8.62
CA SER A 181 18.90 -25.02 7.60
C SER A 181 19.87 -24.09 6.90
N LEU A 182 21.06 -24.60 6.53
CA LEU A 182 22.03 -23.85 5.71
C LEU A 182 21.39 -23.36 4.40
N GLY A 183 20.54 -24.18 3.78
CA GLY A 183 19.79 -23.79 2.58
C GLY A 183 18.83 -22.62 2.81
N GLY A 184 18.14 -22.59 3.95
CA GLY A 184 17.26 -21.48 4.33
C GLY A 184 17.99 -20.17 4.58
N ILE A 185 19.16 -20.23 5.24
CA ILE A 185 20.02 -19.06 5.46
C ILE A 185 20.57 -18.52 4.12
N LEU A 186 21.02 -19.41 3.23
CA LEU A 186 21.52 -19.02 1.91
C LEU A 186 20.41 -18.41 1.06
N LEU A 187 19.21 -18.99 1.06
CA LEU A 187 18.05 -18.41 0.39
C LEU A 187 17.68 -17.05 0.96
N ALA A 188 17.64 -16.89 2.29
CA ALA A 188 17.42 -15.59 2.92
C ALA A 188 18.52 -14.57 2.53
N GLY A 189 19.77 -14.99 2.46
CA GLY A 189 20.89 -14.15 1.99
C GLY A 189 20.71 -13.68 0.54
N ILE A 190 20.37 -14.60 -0.37
CA ILE A 190 20.08 -14.28 -1.78
C ILE A 190 18.88 -13.32 -1.87
N LEU A 191 17.84 -13.57 -1.08
CA LEU A 191 16.65 -12.76 -1.00
C LEU A 191 16.96 -11.33 -0.49
N LEU A 192 17.85 -11.17 0.50
CA LEU A 192 18.31 -9.86 0.96
C LEU A 192 19.12 -9.12 -0.12
N ILE A 193 19.96 -9.83 -0.88
CA ILE A 193 20.72 -9.25 -1.98
C ILE A 193 19.80 -8.80 -3.13
N GLY A 194 18.73 -9.55 -3.42
CA GLY A 194 17.72 -9.17 -4.40
C GLY A 194 17.00 -7.86 -4.04
N ALA A 195 16.75 -7.63 -2.75
CA ALA A 195 16.11 -6.41 -2.24
C ALA A 195 17.01 -5.17 -2.24
N LEU A 196 18.34 -5.31 -2.36
CA LEU A 196 19.25 -4.17 -2.50
C LEU A 196 19.10 -3.46 -3.86
N LYS A 197 18.65 -4.17 -4.90
CA LYS A 197 18.48 -3.63 -6.26
C LYS A 197 17.42 -2.52 -6.35
N PRO A 198 16.20 -2.68 -5.80
CA PRO A 198 15.22 -1.59 -5.78
C PRO A 198 15.71 -0.37 -4.97
N TRP A 199 16.44 -0.58 -3.86
CA TRP A 199 17.01 0.51 -3.07
C TRP A 199 18.06 1.33 -3.86
N LEU A 200 18.92 0.67 -4.64
CA LEU A 200 19.87 1.32 -5.55
C LEU A 200 19.19 2.06 -6.70
N VAL A 201 18.13 1.49 -7.27
CA VAL A 201 17.37 2.12 -8.36
C VAL A 201 16.60 3.36 -7.88
N LEU A 202 16.09 3.34 -6.65
CA LEU A 202 15.46 4.51 -6.00
C LEU A 202 16.46 5.63 -5.72
N GLN A 203 17.69 5.30 -5.30
CA GLN A 203 18.74 6.30 -5.14
C GLN A 203 19.20 6.90 -6.47
N LEU A 204 19.22 6.12 -7.55
CA LEU A 204 19.56 6.60 -8.89
C LEU A 204 18.45 7.49 -9.48
N HIS A 205 17.18 7.19 -9.22
CA HIS A 205 16.06 8.04 -9.64
C HIS A 205 15.92 9.34 -8.83
N GLN A 206 16.44 9.38 -7.59
CA GLN A 206 16.39 10.57 -6.74
C GLN A 206 17.57 11.54 -6.89
N GLY A 207 18.53 11.31 -7.80
CA GLY A 207 19.48 12.35 -8.24
C GLY A 207 20.19 13.09 -7.10
N LYS A 208 20.55 12.42 -6.00
CA LYS A 208 21.22 13.03 -4.83
C LYS A 208 22.72 12.75 -4.74
N LEU A 209 23.35 12.30 -5.82
CA LEU A 209 24.80 12.12 -5.89
C LEU A 209 25.43 12.75 -7.15
N GLN A 210 24.94 13.92 -7.57
CA GLN A 210 25.61 14.75 -8.59
C GLN A 210 25.58 16.25 -8.27
N GLY A 211 25.60 16.63 -7.00
CA GLY A 211 25.56 18.05 -6.60
C GLY A 211 26.38 18.43 -5.36
N GLN A 212 27.25 17.56 -4.84
CA GLN A 212 28.36 18.03 -4.03
C GLN A 212 29.57 18.20 -4.95
N THR A 213 29.51 19.26 -5.74
CA THR A 213 30.73 19.88 -6.27
C THR A 213 31.56 20.30 -5.06
N LEU A 214 32.62 19.53 -4.85
CA LEU A 214 33.79 19.85 -4.05
C LEU A 214 34.41 21.17 -4.53
N TRP A 215 33.86 22.30 -4.11
CA TRP A 215 34.53 23.61 -4.11
C TRP A 215 33.90 24.48 -3.02
N LEU A 216 34.46 24.38 -1.82
CA LEU A 216 34.76 25.47 -0.90
C LEU A 216 35.70 24.92 0.20
#